data_AF-A0A7Y4W246-F1
#
_entry.id   AF-A0A7Y4W246-F1
#
_cell.length_a   1.000
_cell.length_b   1.000
_cell.length_c   1.000
_cell.angle_alpha   90.00
_cell.angle_beta   90.00
_cell.angle_gamma   90.00
#
_symmetry.space_group_name_H-M   'P 1'
#
loop_
_entity.id
_entity.type
_entity.pdbx_description
1 polymer ?
#
loop_
_entity_poly.entity_id
_entity_poly.type
_entity_poly.pdbx_seq_one_letter_code
_entity_poly.pdbx_strand_id
1 'polypeptide(L)'
;MAETAEIAVKISKDIFKQRVAEGGHNVLAEKVTSRIPRMLNHIKQTLPLCDFVSILDNSRADNPFQQAATLRIGQLRCLQNPLPHWAISLLVGYLP
;
A
#
# COMPACT_ATOMS: atom_id res chain seq x y z
N MET A 1 -8.78 -1.30 7.23
CA MET A 1 -8.71 -0.31 6.12
C MET A 1 -8.49 1.11 6.61
N ALA A 2 -9.39 1.70 7.42
CA ALA A 2 -9.27 3.10 7.87
C ALA A 2 -7.97 3.36 8.67
N GLU A 3 -7.72 2.55 9.70
CA GLU A 3 -6.50 2.63 10.53
C GLU A 3 -5.21 2.45 9.71
N THR A 4 -5.20 1.49 8.79
CA THR A 4 -4.09 1.27 7.85
C THR A 4 -3.84 2.50 6.96
N ALA A 5 -4.90 3.13 6.45
CA ALA A 5 -4.78 4.31 5.62
C ALA A 5 -4.24 5.49 6.44
N GLU A 6 -4.65 5.64 7.70
CA GLU A 6 -4.12 6.67 8.61
C GLU A 6 -2.62 6.50 8.87
N ILE A 7 -2.15 5.27 9.11
CA ILE A 7 -0.72 4.96 9.27
C ILE A 7 0.04 5.32 8.00
N ALA A 8 -0.46 4.93 6.82
CA ALA A 8 0.17 5.25 5.54
C ALA A 8 0.20 6.77 5.27
N VAL A 9 -0.85 7.50 5.67
CA VAL A 9 -0.91 8.98 5.59
C VAL A 9 0.16 9.59 6.51
N LYS A 10 0.30 9.09 7.74
CA LYS A 10 1.33 9.56 8.68
C LYS A 10 2.73 9.37 8.12
N ILE A 11 3.07 8.15 7.69
CA ILE A 11 4.37 7.82 7.10
C ILE A 11 4.65 8.71 5.88
N SER A 12 3.67 8.85 4.99
CA SER A 12 3.82 9.71 3.80
C SER A 12 4.10 11.17 4.18
N LYS A 13 3.41 11.72 5.19
CA LYS A 13 3.65 13.08 5.68
C LYS A 13 5.06 13.25 6.23
N ASP A 14 5.57 12.29 6.98
CA ASP A 14 6.92 12.36 7.56
C ASP A 14 8.00 12.29 6.45
N ILE A 15 7.82 11.44 5.44
CA ILE A 15 8.70 11.39 4.26
C ILE A 15 8.69 12.72 3.49
N PHE A 16 7.53 13.35 3.31
CA PHE A 16 7.46 14.66 2.64
C PHE A 16 8.16 15.75 3.44
N LYS A 17 7.99 15.80 4.77
CA LYS A 17 8.70 16.77 5.62
C LYS A 17 10.21 16.64 5.47
N GLN A 18 10.73 15.41 5.48
CA GLN A 18 12.15 15.17 5.26
C GLN A 18 12.60 15.67 3.87
N ARG A 19 11.88 15.31 2.81
CA ARG A 19 12.21 15.74 1.45
C ARG A 19 12.17 17.26 1.28
N VAL A 20 11.25 17.94 1.96
CA VAL A 20 11.19 19.42 1.98
C VAL A 20 12.42 20.00 2.69
N ALA A 21 12.84 19.42 3.81
CA ALA A 21 14.08 19.83 4.49
C ALA A 21 15.33 19.61 3.62
N GLU A 22 15.32 18.60 2.74
CA GLU A 22 16.37 18.30 1.77
C GLU A 22 16.25 19.13 0.47
N GLY A 23 15.37 20.13 0.40
CA GLY A 23 15.22 21.05 -0.74
C GLY A 23 14.13 20.68 -1.76
N GLY A 24 13.27 19.72 -1.45
CA GLY A 24 12.15 19.30 -2.29
C GLY A 24 10.91 20.21 -2.22
N HIS A 25 9.95 19.98 -3.13
CA HIS A 25 8.70 20.75 -3.19
C HIS A 25 7.72 20.33 -2.09
N ASN A 26 7.08 21.31 -1.43
CA ASN A 26 6.08 21.06 -0.40
C ASN A 26 4.78 20.46 -0.95
N VAL A 27 4.25 19.42 -0.32
CA VAL A 27 2.95 18.84 -0.64
C VAL A 27 2.02 19.08 0.55
N LEU A 28 0.90 19.77 0.32
CA LEU A 28 -0.09 20.04 1.37
C LEU A 28 -0.58 18.72 1.99
N ALA A 29 -0.55 18.65 3.32
CA ALA A 29 -0.92 17.47 4.10
C ALA A 29 -2.32 16.92 3.75
N GLU A 30 -3.26 17.80 3.41
CA GLU A 30 -4.62 17.45 2.99
C GLU A 30 -4.68 16.68 1.67
N LYS A 31 -3.76 16.98 0.73
CA LYS A 31 -3.64 16.22 -0.53
C LYS A 31 -3.21 14.78 -0.28
N VAL A 32 -2.40 14.54 0.76
CA VAL A 32 -1.97 13.19 1.16
C VAL A 32 -3.12 12.43 1.82
N THR A 33 -3.79 13.05 2.80
CA THR A 33 -4.90 12.44 3.54
C THR A 33 -6.05 12.01 2.62
N SER A 34 -6.41 12.84 1.63
CA SER A 34 -7.50 12.53 0.68
C SER A 34 -7.11 11.52 -0.40
N ARG A 35 -5.81 11.45 -0.77
CA ARG A 35 -5.35 10.62 -1.89
C ARG A 35 -5.26 9.14 -1.52
N ILE A 36 -4.76 8.80 -0.34
CA ILE A 36 -4.47 7.40 -0.01
C ILE A 36 -5.72 6.51 -0.04
N PRO A 37 -6.85 6.87 0.61
CA PRO A 37 -8.06 6.05 0.55
C PRO A 37 -8.59 5.89 -0.88
N ARG A 38 -8.61 6.97 -1.67
CA ARG A 38 -9.04 6.95 -3.07
C ARG A 38 -8.13 6.06 -3.93
N MET A 39 -6.82 6.17 -3.75
CA MET A 39 -5.84 5.34 -4.45
C MET A 39 -6.05 3.85 -4.12
N LEU A 40 -6.26 3.50 -2.85
CA LEU A 40 -6.54 2.10 -2.46
C LEU A 40 -7.83 1.58 -3.10
N ASN A 41 -8.86 2.42 -3.24
CA ASN A 41 -10.08 2.04 -3.95
C ASN A 41 -9.81 1.77 -5.44
N HIS A 42 -9.06 2.64 -6.11
CA HIS A 42 -8.69 2.42 -7.51
C HIS A 42 -7.85 1.14 -7.69
N ILE A 43 -6.92 0.87 -6.77
CA ILE A 43 -6.13 -0.38 -6.79
C ILE A 43 -7.07 -1.58 -6.75
N LYS A 44 -8.02 -1.62 -5.81
CA LYS A 44 -9.01 -2.71 -5.71
C LYS A 44 -9.79 -2.93 -7.01
N GLN A 45 -10.22 -1.86 -7.65
CA GLN A 45 -10.95 -1.92 -8.93
C GLN A 45 -10.06 -2.39 -10.09
N THR A 46 -8.75 -2.19 -9.99
CA THR A 46 -7.79 -2.57 -11.04
C THR A 46 -7.34 -4.03 -10.91
N LEU A 47 -7.33 -4.62 -9.70
CA LEU A 47 -6.87 -6.00 -9.48
C LEU A 47 -7.50 -7.04 -10.44
N PRO A 48 -8.82 -7.03 -10.72
CA PRO A 48 -9.44 -8.00 -11.64
C PRO A 48 -9.04 -7.81 -13.11
N LEU A 49 -8.47 -6.65 -13.47
CA LEU A 49 -8.07 -6.32 -14.84
C LEU A 49 -6.63 -6.75 -15.15
N CYS A 50 -5.87 -7.17 -14.14
CA CYS A 50 -4.46 -7.50 -14.27
C CYS A 50 -4.25 -9.02 -14.38
N ASP A 51 -3.44 -9.44 -15.35
CA ASP A 51 -2.98 -10.83 -15.45
C ASP A 51 -1.98 -11.19 -14.35
N PHE A 52 -1.21 -10.21 -13.88
CA PHE A 52 -0.22 -10.37 -12.82
C PHE A 52 -0.12 -9.11 -11.95
N VAL A 53 -0.10 -9.31 -10.63
CA VAL A 53 0.13 -8.26 -9.62
C VAL A 53 1.13 -8.78 -8.60
N SER A 54 2.13 -7.96 -8.28
CA SER A 54 3.02 -8.18 -7.14
C SER A 54 2.67 -7.18 -6.03
N ILE A 55 2.48 -7.69 -4.82
CA ILE A 55 2.14 -6.90 -3.64
C ILE A 55 3.38 -6.84 -2.75
N LEU A 56 3.94 -5.66 -2.57
CA LEU A 56 5.15 -5.43 -1.77
C LEU A 56 4.81 -4.79 -0.43
N ASP A 57 5.35 -5.35 0.65
CA ASP A 57 5.34 -4.78 1.98
C ASP A 57 6.60 -3.95 2.22
N ASN A 58 6.37 -2.65 2.43
CA ASN A 58 7.38 -1.66 2.78
C ASN A 58 7.19 -1.15 4.22
N SER A 59 6.53 -1.94 5.09
CA SER A 59 6.30 -1.59 6.49
C SER A 59 7.59 -1.41 7.31
N ARG A 60 8.71 -1.98 6.84
CA ARG A 60 10.02 -1.97 7.51
C ARG A 60 11.06 -1.24 6.67
N ALA A 61 11.65 -0.19 7.23
CA ALA A 61 12.71 0.58 6.56
C ALA A 61 14.05 -0.17 6.52
N ASP A 62 14.32 -1.04 7.50
CA ASP A 62 15.53 -1.87 7.60
C ASP A 62 15.48 -3.11 6.69
N ASN A 63 14.29 -3.51 6.24
CA ASN A 63 14.10 -4.61 5.31
C ASN A 63 12.91 -4.33 4.37
N PRO A 64 13.06 -3.40 3.41
CA PRO A 64 11.97 -2.97 2.54
C PRO A 64 11.70 -3.98 1.40
N PHE A 65 10.66 -3.71 0.62
CA PHE A 65 10.27 -4.41 -0.61
C PHE A 65 10.00 -5.91 -0.44
N GLN A 66 9.53 -6.32 0.73
CA GLN A 66 9.22 -7.71 1.01
C GLN A 66 7.97 -8.11 0.23
N GLN A 67 8.07 -9.09 -0.66
CA GLN A 67 6.91 -9.50 -1.44
C GLN A 67 5.91 -10.25 -0.55
N ALA A 68 4.75 -9.64 -0.30
CA ALA A 68 3.71 -10.19 0.57
C ALA A 68 2.85 -11.23 -0.14
N ALA A 69 2.52 -10.98 -1.41
CA ALA A 69 1.73 -11.88 -2.23
C ALA A 69 1.89 -11.60 -3.73
N THR A 70 1.43 -12.54 -4.55
CA THR A 70 1.20 -12.33 -5.98
C THR A 70 -0.23 -12.71 -6.34
N LEU A 71 -0.85 -11.95 -7.23
CA LEU A 71 -2.08 -12.34 -7.92
C LEU A 71 -1.72 -12.70 -9.36
N ARG A 72 -2.03 -13.91 -9.82
CA ARG A 72 -1.83 -14.32 -11.22
C ARG A 72 -3.13 -14.89 -11.78
N ILE A 73 -3.71 -14.23 -12.77
CA ILE A 73 -4.98 -14.61 -13.40
C ILE A 73 -6.04 -14.90 -12.31
N GLY A 74 -6.21 -13.95 -11.39
CA GLY A 74 -7.14 -14.07 -10.25
C GLY A 74 -6.72 -15.03 -9.13
N GLN A 75 -5.64 -15.80 -9.28
CA GLN A 75 -5.15 -16.73 -8.25
C GLN A 75 -4.18 -16.03 -7.30
N LEU A 76 -4.53 -15.97 -6.02
CA LEU A 76 -3.68 -15.41 -4.98
C LEU A 76 -2.68 -16.45 -4.48
N ARG A 77 -1.41 -16.06 -4.45
CA ARG A 77 -0.35 -16.78 -3.75
C ARG A 77 0.25 -15.89 -2.67
N CYS A 78 0.05 -16.29 -1.42
CA CYS A 78 0.63 -15.64 -0.25
C CYS A 78 2.11 -16.04 -0.12
N LEU A 79 2.99 -15.05 0.06
CA LEU A 79 4.44 -15.24 0.19
C LEU A 79 4.96 -14.85 1.58
N GLN A 80 4.16 -14.12 2.35
CA GLN A 80 4.37 -13.87 3.77
C GLN A 80 3.33 -14.63 4.59
N ASN A 81 3.77 -15.22 5.70
CA ASN A 81 2.91 -15.84 6.69
C ASN A 81 3.35 -15.38 8.11
N PRO A 82 2.50 -14.64 8.85
CA PRO A 82 1.16 -14.18 8.45
C PRO A 82 1.23 -13.06 7.39
N LEU A 83 0.17 -12.94 6.59
CA LEU A 83 -0.01 -11.81 5.69
C LEU A 83 -0.25 -10.53 6.51
N PRO A 84 0.39 -9.39 6.18
CA PRO A 84 0.13 -8.14 6.88
C PRO A 84 -1.36 -7.74 6.83
N HIS A 85 -1.91 -7.20 7.92
CA HIS A 85 -3.32 -6.78 8.02
C HIS A 85 -3.77 -5.85 6.89
N TRP A 86 -2.87 -4.98 6.43
CA TRP A 86 -3.13 -4.07 5.32
C TRP A 86 -3.34 -4.81 4.01
N ALA A 87 -2.57 -5.88 3.77
CA ALA A 87 -2.64 -6.70 2.58
C ALA A 87 -3.89 -7.58 2.60
N ILE A 88 -4.26 -8.13 3.75
CA ILE A 88 -5.55 -8.83 3.96
C ILE A 88 -6.72 -7.93 3.57
N SER A 89 -6.72 -6.69 4.06
CA SER A 89 -7.75 -5.69 3.75
C SER A 89 -7.87 -5.35 2.25
N LEU A 90 -6.75 -5.44 1.52
CA LEU A 90 -6.68 -5.20 0.08
C LEU A 90 -7.16 -6.42 -0.73
N LEU A 91 -6.81 -7.62 -0.27
CA LEU A 91 -6.93 -8.88 -0.99
C LEU A 91 -8.09 -9.77 -0.51
N VAL A 92 -8.96 -9.28 0.37
CA VAL A 92 -10.04 -10.06 1.01
C VAL A 92 -10.90 -10.87 0.03
N GLY A 93 -11.15 -10.37 -1.19
CA GLY A 93 -11.90 -11.07 -2.22
C GLY A 93 -11.15 -12.20 -2.94
N TYR A 94 -9.88 -12.41 -2.63
CA TYR A 94 -9.01 -13.43 -3.23
C TYR A 94 -8.42 -14.41 -2.19
N LEU A 95 -8.69 -14.20 -0.90
CA LEU A 95 -8.30 -15.13 0.14
C LEU A 95 -9.21 -16.38 0.06
N PRO A 96 -8.67 -17.57 0.37
CA PRO A 96 -9.46 -18.82 0.41
C PRO A 96 -10.51 -18.82 1.53
#